data_AF-A0A3L8BN63-F1
#
_entry.id   AF-A0A3L8BN63-F1
#
_cell.length_a   1.000
_cell.length_b   1.000
_cell.length_c   1.000
_cell.angle_alpha   90.00
_cell.angle_beta   90.00
_cell.angle_gamma   90.00
#
_symmetry.space_group_name_H-M   'P 1'
#
loop_
_entity.id
_entity.type
_entity.pdbx_description
1 polymer ?
#
loop_
_entity_poly.entity_id
_entity_poly.type
_entity_poly.pdbx_seq_one_letter_code
_entity_poly.pdbx_strand_id
1 'polypeptide(L)'
;MCGGAAALAFAVSGAAEAYTLITCNGNNIRWSGTSATMRASDIGFPSGSSWRSALGNSISLVNQNPSAFDYGIVYGDTSVGFNNGQNEIWWSNGFGAPAIANWWMNCNTGRFTEVDIRFDNTVAYTTSNSKSVLWPYGGGSRPFRTTAIHELGHGVGLSHTANTYSVMGQDWDHIHANGSTARAYFGEDASSGAVALYGGNPGNVQDLGVSQWRRTGASGEYSTHDRTRIRTSGGGWVSSSTVNGEPRYNVNKGQQYLVEFSYENNGESYQTTEVGYFISTNDYISTGDRRIGGRNGMGLGRNTVFTFQAPVTIPADLVSGQTYWLGVIIDEDSTLSEVTETNNRTYISIRVN
;
A
#
# COMPACT_ATOMS: atom_id res chain seq x y z
N MET A 1 -15.75 7.09 28.76
CA MET A 1 -14.59 7.14 27.85
C MET A 1 -13.94 5.79 27.95
N CYS A 2 -13.90 5.04 26.85
CA CYS A 2 -13.20 3.75 26.80
C CYS A 2 -11.90 3.99 26.05
N GLY A 3 -10.75 3.71 26.66
CA GLY A 3 -9.47 3.69 25.97
C GLY A 3 -9.32 2.35 25.25
N GLY A 4 -8.96 2.39 23.97
CA GLY A 4 -8.66 1.20 23.18
C GLY A 4 -7.18 1.20 22.80
N ALA A 5 -6.56 0.02 22.83
CA ALA A 5 -5.34 -0.26 22.10
C ALA A 5 -5.72 -1.28 21.01
N ALA A 6 -5.07 -1.25 19.85
CA ALA A 6 -5.28 -2.21 18.77
C ALA A 6 -4.83 -3.63 19.20
N ALA A 7 -5.66 -4.29 20.01
CA ALA A 7 -5.62 -5.71 20.33
C ALA A 7 -7.06 -6.13 20.62
N LEU A 8 -7.69 -6.76 19.62
CA LEU A 8 -9.08 -7.22 19.54
C LEU A 8 -10.14 -6.12 19.38
N ALA A 9 -10.61 -5.94 18.14
CA ALA A 9 -11.92 -5.37 17.84
C ALA A 9 -12.80 -6.45 17.19
N PHE A 10 -13.96 -6.73 17.77
CA PHE A 10 -14.92 -7.70 17.21
C PHE A 10 -15.57 -7.12 15.94
N ALA A 11 -15.33 -7.78 14.80
CA ALA A 11 -15.97 -7.47 13.52
C ALA A 11 -17.40 -8.03 13.46
N VAL A 12 -18.37 -7.23 13.00
CA VAL A 12 -19.71 -7.69 12.62
C VAL A 12 -19.94 -7.36 11.15
N SER A 13 -20.31 -8.38 10.37
CA SER A 13 -20.46 -8.35 8.92
C SER A 13 -21.83 -7.84 8.47
N GLY A 14 -21.84 -6.95 7.48
CA GLY A 14 -23.04 -6.53 6.74
C GLY A 14 -22.63 -5.91 5.41
N ALA A 15 -22.97 -6.58 4.29
CA ALA A 15 -22.36 -6.45 2.95
C ALA A 15 -20.83 -6.63 2.98
N ALA A 16 -20.27 -7.54 2.18
CA ALA A 16 -18.85 -7.91 2.30
C ALA A 16 -17.96 -6.84 1.65
N GLU A 17 -17.84 -5.69 2.31
CA GLU A 17 -16.80 -4.72 2.03
C GLU A 17 -15.44 -5.36 2.34
N ALA A 18 -14.41 -5.03 1.54
CA ALA A 18 -13.07 -5.55 1.80
C ALA A 18 -12.48 -4.90 3.07
N TYR A 19 -12.71 -3.59 3.25
CA TYR A 19 -12.18 -2.85 4.37
C TYR A 19 -12.89 -3.19 5.68
N THR A 20 -12.17 -3.03 6.79
CA THR A 20 -12.75 -3.17 8.13
C THR A 20 -12.68 -1.84 8.86
N LEU A 21 -13.76 -1.45 9.53
CA LEU A 21 -13.86 -0.21 10.29
C LEU A 21 -13.80 -0.47 11.79
N ILE A 22 -13.24 0.47 12.56
CA ILE A 22 -13.36 0.46 14.01
C ILE A 22 -14.81 0.76 14.37
N THR A 23 -15.41 -0.08 15.20
CA THR A 23 -16.79 0.11 15.68
C THR A 23 -16.89 0.04 17.20
N CYS A 24 -17.83 0.79 17.77
CA CYS A 24 -18.19 0.67 19.18
C CYS A 24 -19.68 0.97 19.35
N ASN A 25 -20.39 0.13 20.11
CA ASN A 25 -21.85 0.24 20.32
C ASN A 25 -22.65 0.38 19.01
N GLY A 26 -22.23 -0.31 17.94
CA GLY A 26 -22.87 -0.25 16.62
C GLY A 26 -22.57 1.01 15.80
N ASN A 27 -21.73 1.92 16.30
CA ASN A 27 -21.29 3.10 15.57
C ASN A 27 -19.93 2.88 14.95
N ASN A 28 -19.75 3.31 13.69
CA ASN A 28 -18.43 3.46 13.09
C ASN A 28 -17.69 4.62 13.75
N ILE A 29 -16.45 4.39 14.18
CA ILE A 29 -15.61 5.39 14.82
C ILE A 29 -14.92 6.22 13.74
N ARG A 30 -15.10 7.54 13.83
CA ARG A 30 -14.49 8.53 12.92
C ARG A 30 -14.34 9.88 13.60
N TRP A 31 -13.61 10.79 12.98
CA TRP A 31 -13.61 12.20 13.40
C TRP A 31 -14.97 12.86 13.15
N SER A 32 -15.29 13.88 13.96
CA SER A 32 -16.51 14.67 13.81
C SER A 32 -16.50 15.50 12.53
N GLY A 33 -15.33 15.98 12.11
CA GLY A 33 -15.09 16.64 10.84
C GLY A 33 -14.50 15.70 9.78
N THR A 34 -13.89 16.33 8.78
CA THR A 34 -13.14 15.67 7.70
C THR A 34 -11.65 16.03 7.77
N SER A 35 -11.15 16.32 8.97
CA SER A 35 -9.72 16.47 9.18
C SER A 35 -9.35 16.21 10.63
N ALA A 36 -8.08 15.85 10.83
CA ALA A 36 -7.43 15.81 12.14
C ALA A 36 -6.00 16.34 12.00
N THR A 37 -5.45 16.90 13.06
CA THR A 37 -4.05 17.37 13.07
C THR A 37 -3.22 16.47 13.96
N MET A 38 -2.15 15.91 13.42
CA MET A 38 -1.13 15.17 14.17
C MET A 38 -0.03 16.13 14.64
N ARG A 39 0.51 15.88 15.84
CA ARG A 39 1.57 16.67 16.47
C ARG A 39 2.79 15.80 16.69
N ALA A 40 3.84 16.06 15.92
CA ALA A 40 5.07 15.27 15.98
C ALA A 40 6.01 15.82 17.07
N SER A 41 6.46 14.92 17.95
CA SER A 41 7.44 15.21 18.99
C SER A 41 8.72 15.82 18.42
N ASP A 42 9.21 16.90 19.01
CA ASP A 42 10.45 17.58 18.61
C ASP A 42 11.69 16.69 18.84
N ILE A 43 11.67 15.85 19.89
CA ILE A 43 12.73 14.88 20.17
C ILE A 43 12.81 13.83 19.07
N GLY A 44 11.66 13.36 18.62
CA GLY A 44 11.53 12.27 17.65
C GLY A 44 11.68 12.68 16.20
N PHE A 45 11.22 13.88 15.88
CA PHE A 45 11.14 14.41 14.52
C PHE A 45 11.72 15.84 14.47
N PRO A 46 12.99 16.05 14.89
CA PRO A 46 13.58 17.38 14.94
C PRO A 46 13.67 17.99 13.54
N SER A 47 13.69 19.33 13.49
CA SER A 47 13.81 20.09 12.24
C SER A 47 15.00 19.63 11.39
N GLY A 48 14.77 19.41 10.09
CA GLY A 48 15.78 18.95 9.14
C GLY A 48 16.11 17.45 9.18
N SER A 49 15.54 16.66 10.11
CA SER A 49 15.77 15.22 10.15
C SER A 49 15.09 14.48 9.00
N SER A 50 15.70 13.37 8.56
CA SER A 50 15.09 12.48 7.56
C SER A 50 13.79 11.84 8.06
N TRP A 51 13.69 11.59 9.38
CA TRP A 51 12.47 11.08 10.02
C TRP A 51 11.32 12.07 9.92
N ARG A 52 11.58 13.36 10.17
CA ARG A 52 10.58 14.43 10.00
C ARG A 52 10.04 14.48 8.57
N SER A 53 10.95 14.46 7.59
CA SER A 53 10.58 14.45 6.18
C SER A 53 9.82 13.19 5.78
N ALA A 54 10.20 12.02 6.32
CA ALA A 54 9.51 10.76 6.07
C ALA A 54 8.10 10.75 6.66
N LEU A 55 7.92 11.26 7.88
CA LEU A 55 6.60 11.37 8.51
C LEU A 55 5.70 12.35 7.77
N GLY A 56 6.22 13.53 7.40
CA GLY A 56 5.47 14.49 6.59
C GLY A 56 5.04 13.90 5.25
N ASN A 57 5.91 13.12 4.61
CA ASN A 57 5.56 12.42 3.38
C ASN A 57 4.51 11.32 3.61
N SER A 58 4.55 10.56 4.71
CA SER A 58 3.49 9.61 5.05
C SER A 58 2.12 10.27 5.21
N ILE A 59 2.06 11.45 5.85
CA ILE A 59 0.82 12.26 5.94
C ILE A 59 0.33 12.64 4.54
N SER A 60 1.22 13.15 3.68
CA SER A 60 0.85 13.48 2.29
C SER A 60 0.37 12.27 1.50
N LEU A 61 0.97 11.08 1.71
CA LEU A 61 0.58 9.85 1.03
C LEU A 61 -0.80 9.35 1.48
N VAL A 62 -1.18 9.54 2.74
CA VAL A 62 -2.55 9.28 3.20
C VAL A 62 -3.52 10.27 2.55
N ASN A 63 -3.21 11.56 2.54
CA ASN A 63 -4.09 12.62 1.98
C ASN A 63 -4.27 12.56 0.46
N GLN A 64 -3.55 11.69 -0.25
CA GLN A 64 -3.81 11.42 -1.67
C GLN A 64 -5.04 10.55 -1.91
N ASN A 65 -5.60 9.96 -0.85
CA ASN A 65 -6.81 9.15 -0.93
C ASN A 65 -8.02 10.00 -1.39
N PRO A 66 -9.07 9.38 -1.96
CA PRO A 66 -10.19 10.08 -2.58
C PRO A 66 -11.26 10.51 -1.57
N SER A 67 -11.09 10.26 -0.28
CA SER A 67 -12.03 10.72 0.74
C SER A 67 -11.89 12.21 1.02
N ALA A 68 -12.94 12.80 1.58
CA ALA A 68 -12.89 14.18 2.05
C ALA A 68 -11.97 14.38 3.26
N PHE A 69 -11.38 13.31 3.82
CA PHE A 69 -10.57 13.37 5.03
C PHE A 69 -9.10 13.67 4.75
N ASP A 70 -8.59 14.70 5.44
CA ASP A 70 -7.19 15.10 5.40
C ASP A 70 -6.54 15.17 6.78
N TYR A 71 -5.30 14.71 6.88
CA TYR A 71 -4.44 15.00 8.01
C TYR A 71 -3.67 16.31 7.83
N GLY A 72 -3.69 17.15 8.87
CA GLY A 72 -2.65 18.15 9.10
C GLY A 72 -1.49 17.57 9.92
N ILE A 73 -0.31 18.19 9.83
CA ILE A 73 0.80 17.88 10.74
C ILE A 73 1.46 19.15 11.28
N VAL A 74 1.67 19.18 12.58
CA VAL A 74 2.43 20.20 13.30
C VAL A 74 3.66 19.53 13.90
N TYR A 75 4.80 20.22 13.88
CA TYR A 75 6.07 19.74 14.43
C TYR A 75 6.51 20.62 15.59
N GLY A 76 7.46 20.11 16.37
CA GLY A 76 8.04 20.86 17.49
C GLY A 76 7.26 20.64 18.79
N ASP A 77 6.53 19.54 18.93
CA ASP A 77 5.83 19.26 20.17
C ASP A 77 6.84 18.85 21.26
N THR A 78 6.90 19.66 22.32
CA THR A 78 7.88 19.48 23.41
C THR A 78 7.36 18.57 24.52
N SER A 79 6.09 18.18 24.50
CA SER A 79 5.50 17.37 25.56
C SER A 79 4.42 16.44 25.00
N VAL A 80 4.78 15.18 24.78
CA VAL A 80 3.84 14.14 24.39
C VAL A 80 3.31 13.36 25.60
N GLY A 81 2.08 12.90 25.54
CA GLY A 81 1.46 12.09 26.57
C GLY A 81 0.06 11.65 26.20
N PHE A 82 -0.29 10.45 26.64
CA PHE A 82 -1.58 9.86 26.34
C PHE A 82 -2.78 10.61 26.91
N ASN A 83 -3.87 10.59 26.15
CA ASN A 83 -5.19 11.08 26.53
C ASN A 83 -5.16 12.54 27.01
N ASN A 84 -4.37 13.38 26.34
CA ASN A 84 -4.13 14.78 26.71
C ASN A 84 -4.94 15.79 25.86
N GLY A 85 -5.77 15.30 24.94
CA GLY A 85 -6.57 16.07 24.00
C GLY A 85 -5.82 16.47 22.71
N GLN A 86 -4.65 15.89 22.44
CA GLN A 86 -3.85 16.14 21.25
C GLN A 86 -3.53 14.82 20.56
N ASN A 87 -3.57 14.81 19.22
CA ASN A 87 -3.16 13.63 18.47
C ASN A 87 -1.65 13.69 18.27
N GLU A 88 -0.88 12.87 18.95
CA GLU A 88 0.57 13.00 18.99
C GLU A 88 1.29 11.85 18.29
N ILE A 89 2.49 12.12 17.77
CA ILE A 89 3.35 11.11 17.13
C ILE A 89 4.75 11.17 17.73
N TRP A 90 5.23 10.06 18.28
CA TRP A 90 6.55 9.99 18.91
C TRP A 90 7.20 8.60 18.86
N TRP A 91 8.46 8.54 19.30
CA TRP A 91 9.20 7.31 19.48
C TRP A 91 9.15 6.86 20.94
N SER A 92 8.92 5.57 21.16
CA SER A 92 8.94 4.91 22.47
C SER A 92 9.43 3.48 22.28
N ASN A 93 9.37 2.62 23.30
CA ASN A 93 9.57 1.18 23.14
C ASN A 93 8.75 0.41 24.18
N GLY A 94 8.84 -0.93 24.13
CA GLY A 94 8.36 -1.80 25.20
C GLY A 94 6.87 -2.12 25.14
N PHE A 95 6.25 -2.02 23.95
CA PHE A 95 4.82 -2.31 23.75
C PHE A 95 4.55 -3.49 22.80
N GLY A 96 5.60 -4.22 22.37
CA GLY A 96 5.46 -5.53 21.71
C GLY A 96 5.00 -5.49 20.25
N ALA A 97 4.98 -4.31 19.62
CA ALA A 97 4.60 -4.11 18.22
C ALA A 97 5.58 -3.10 17.58
N PRO A 98 5.76 -3.12 16.24
CA PRO A 98 6.65 -2.17 15.58
C PRO A 98 6.17 -0.72 15.72
N ALA A 99 4.87 -0.51 15.66
CA ALA A 99 4.22 0.74 15.99
C ALA A 99 2.83 0.43 16.57
N ILE A 100 2.18 1.45 17.14
CA ILE A 100 0.81 1.35 17.61
C ILE A 100 0.11 2.71 17.56
N ALA A 101 -1.11 2.72 17.04
CA ALA A 101 -2.07 3.78 17.26
C ALA A 101 -2.89 3.48 18.54
N ASN A 102 -2.77 4.37 19.51
CA ASN A 102 -3.57 4.40 20.74
C ASN A 102 -4.68 5.42 20.54
N TRP A 103 -5.94 5.07 20.82
CA TRP A 103 -7.05 5.99 20.56
C TRP A 103 -8.09 6.02 21.66
N TRP A 104 -8.71 7.20 21.78
CA TRP A 104 -9.82 7.48 22.67
C TRP A 104 -11.02 7.93 21.87
N MET A 105 -12.19 7.49 22.33
CA MET A 105 -13.43 7.69 21.62
C MET A 105 -14.63 7.78 22.55
N ASN A 106 -15.69 8.36 22.01
CA ASN A 106 -17.02 8.28 22.57
C ASN A 106 -17.85 7.25 21.77
N CYS A 107 -18.06 6.08 22.37
CA CYS A 107 -18.81 4.98 21.77
C CYS A 107 -20.29 5.33 21.50
N ASN A 108 -20.88 6.26 22.26
CA ASN A 108 -22.27 6.63 22.07
C ASN A 108 -22.46 7.54 20.84
N THR A 109 -21.44 8.32 20.48
CA THR A 109 -21.50 9.22 19.31
C THR A 109 -20.71 8.69 18.11
N GLY A 110 -19.91 7.64 18.28
CA GLY A 110 -19.04 7.11 17.23
C GLY A 110 -17.92 8.08 16.85
N ARG A 111 -17.36 8.80 17.83
CA ARG A 111 -16.38 9.86 17.56
C ARG A 111 -15.05 9.63 18.27
N PHE A 112 -13.96 9.77 17.51
CA PHE A 112 -12.64 9.95 18.11
C PHE A 112 -12.61 11.24 18.94
N THR A 113 -11.91 11.16 20.06
CA THR A 113 -11.50 12.32 20.85
C THR A 113 -10.02 12.57 20.71
N GLU A 114 -9.23 11.51 20.49
CA GLU A 114 -7.77 11.58 20.40
C GLU A 114 -7.20 10.30 19.77
N VAL A 115 -6.13 10.43 19.00
CA VAL A 115 -5.34 9.33 18.46
C VAL A 115 -3.85 9.66 18.56
N ASP A 116 -3.11 8.81 19.26
CA ASP A 116 -1.67 8.88 19.43
C ASP A 116 -0.97 7.75 18.68
N ILE A 117 0.13 8.05 17.99
CA ILE A 117 0.91 7.05 17.27
C ILE A 117 2.31 6.97 17.86
N ARG A 118 2.72 5.75 18.23
CA ARG A 118 4.04 5.48 18.76
C ARG A 118 4.78 4.50 17.88
N PHE A 119 6.02 4.84 17.53
CA PHE A 119 6.95 3.93 16.85
C PHE A 119 7.94 3.33 17.84
N ASP A 120 8.18 2.02 17.76
CA ASP A 120 9.15 1.34 18.60
C ASP A 120 10.57 1.65 18.11
N ASN A 121 11.33 2.37 18.91
CA ASN A 121 12.71 2.79 18.60
C ASN A 121 13.72 1.64 18.61
N THR A 122 13.30 0.42 18.97
CA THR A 122 14.14 -0.79 18.87
C THR A 122 14.02 -1.49 17.51
N VAL A 123 13.04 -1.11 16.69
CA VAL A 123 12.87 -1.66 15.34
C VAL A 123 13.83 -0.98 14.37
N ALA A 124 14.48 -1.80 13.53
CA ALA A 124 15.40 -1.34 12.50
C ALA A 124 14.65 -0.70 11.31
N TYR A 125 14.13 0.51 11.52
CA TYR A 125 13.48 1.29 10.48
C TYR A 125 14.47 1.95 9.50
N THR A 126 13.98 2.26 8.31
CA THR A 126 14.65 3.16 7.37
C THR A 126 13.69 4.18 6.76
N THR A 127 14.21 5.38 6.51
CA THR A 127 13.53 6.44 5.75
C THR A 127 13.89 6.42 4.26
N SER A 128 14.74 5.50 3.82
CA SER A 128 15.08 5.34 2.41
C SER A 128 13.95 4.67 1.63
N ASN A 129 13.81 5.03 0.36
CA ASN A 129 12.93 4.36 -0.60
C ASN A 129 13.69 3.37 -1.48
N SER A 130 15.01 3.21 -1.32
CA SER A 130 15.80 2.27 -2.13
C SER A 130 15.44 0.83 -1.81
N LYS A 131 15.03 0.04 -2.80
CA LYS A 131 14.68 -1.38 -2.63
C LYS A 131 15.76 -2.16 -1.88
N SER A 132 17.03 -1.92 -2.19
CA SER A 132 18.18 -2.66 -1.63
C SER A 132 18.30 -2.62 -0.11
N VAL A 133 17.62 -1.68 0.58
CA VAL A 133 17.64 -1.58 2.04
C VAL A 133 16.33 -2.03 2.70
N LEU A 134 15.27 -2.29 1.94
CA LEU A 134 13.93 -2.62 2.45
C LEU A 134 13.74 -4.13 2.60
N TRP A 135 13.22 -4.59 3.74
CA TRP A 135 12.87 -6.00 4.01
C TRP A 135 12.12 -6.70 2.86
N PRO A 136 11.08 -6.11 2.23
CA PRO A 136 10.33 -6.77 1.15
C PRO A 136 11.15 -7.05 -0.12
N TYR A 137 12.34 -6.46 -0.21
CA TYR A 137 13.28 -6.59 -1.32
C TYR A 137 14.64 -7.13 -0.82
N GLY A 138 14.64 -7.87 0.31
CA GLY A 138 15.82 -8.53 0.86
C GLY A 138 16.82 -7.62 1.58
N GLY A 139 16.48 -6.35 1.77
CA GLY A 139 17.26 -5.43 2.59
C GLY A 139 17.13 -5.70 4.09
N GLY A 140 17.83 -4.90 4.90
CA GLY A 140 17.93 -5.10 6.35
C GLY A 140 16.96 -4.29 7.21
N SER A 141 16.15 -3.41 6.62
CA SER A 141 15.32 -2.47 7.38
C SER A 141 13.84 -2.49 7.00
N ARG A 142 12.98 -2.25 7.99
CA ARG A 142 11.54 -2.05 7.82
C ARG A 142 11.27 -0.68 7.17
N PRO A 143 10.42 -0.58 6.14
CA PRO A 143 10.05 0.72 5.58
C PRO A 143 9.25 1.52 6.61
N PHE A 144 9.78 2.67 7.05
CA PHE A 144 9.06 3.51 8.02
C PHE A 144 7.72 4.00 7.47
N ARG A 145 7.68 4.37 6.19
CA ARG A 145 6.49 4.99 5.58
C ARG A 145 5.29 4.05 5.51
N THR A 146 5.50 2.77 5.23
CA THR A 146 4.38 1.80 5.20
C THR A 146 3.79 1.64 6.59
N THR A 147 4.63 1.52 7.61
CA THR A 147 4.19 1.41 9.00
C THR A 147 3.51 2.68 9.47
N ALA A 148 4.04 3.86 9.15
CA ALA A 148 3.39 5.12 9.50
C ALA A 148 2.01 5.27 8.84
N ILE A 149 1.87 4.88 7.57
CA ILE A 149 0.59 4.90 6.85
C ILE A 149 -0.43 3.92 7.48
N HIS A 150 0.02 2.74 7.91
CA HIS A 150 -0.82 1.78 8.64
C HIS A 150 -1.40 2.39 9.93
N GLU A 151 -0.55 2.94 10.79
CA GLU A 151 -1.01 3.56 12.04
C GLU A 151 -1.89 4.79 11.80
N LEU A 152 -1.60 5.58 10.76
CA LEU A 152 -2.46 6.68 10.35
C LEU A 152 -3.83 6.20 9.86
N GLY A 153 -3.90 5.01 9.23
CA GLY A 153 -5.15 4.35 8.85
C GLY A 153 -6.03 4.03 10.06
N HIS A 154 -5.45 3.60 11.17
CA HIS A 154 -6.20 3.48 12.42
C HIS A 154 -6.75 4.82 12.91
N GLY A 155 -5.96 5.90 12.82
CA GLY A 155 -6.44 7.23 13.15
C GLY A 155 -7.52 7.77 12.20
N VAL A 156 -7.62 7.24 10.97
CA VAL A 156 -8.74 7.51 10.06
C VAL A 156 -10.02 6.82 10.57
N GLY A 157 -9.89 5.70 11.28
CA GLY A 157 -11.02 4.88 11.76
C GLY A 157 -11.04 3.47 11.17
N LEU A 158 -9.95 3.04 10.52
CA LEU A 158 -9.83 1.72 9.92
C LEU A 158 -9.34 0.71 10.95
N SER A 159 -9.85 -0.51 10.87
CA SER A 159 -9.33 -1.67 11.59
C SER A 159 -8.43 -2.48 10.66
N HIS A 160 -7.75 -3.50 11.19
CA HIS A 160 -7.02 -4.45 10.35
C HIS A 160 -7.94 -5.14 9.35
N THR A 161 -7.39 -5.49 8.19
CA THR A 161 -8.09 -6.20 7.12
C THR A 161 -7.40 -7.53 6.83
N ALA A 162 -8.15 -8.64 6.83
CA ALA A 162 -7.64 -9.99 6.62
C ALA A 162 -7.87 -10.56 5.21
N ASN A 163 -8.76 -9.97 4.41
CA ASN A 163 -9.37 -10.59 3.23
C ASN A 163 -8.90 -10.00 1.87
N THR A 164 -8.21 -8.85 1.86
CA THR A 164 -7.68 -8.21 0.65
C THR A 164 -6.23 -7.74 0.80
N TYR A 165 -5.55 -7.45 -0.31
CA TYR A 165 -4.24 -6.80 -0.31
C TYR A 165 -4.42 -5.37 0.20
N SER A 166 -3.84 -5.03 1.36
CA SER A 166 -4.14 -3.76 2.03
C SER A 166 -3.02 -3.35 2.97
N VAL A 167 -2.79 -2.04 3.10
CA VAL A 167 -1.86 -1.50 4.10
C VAL A 167 -2.31 -1.83 5.53
N MET A 168 -3.62 -2.03 5.75
CA MET A 168 -4.19 -2.46 7.04
C MET A 168 -4.04 -3.97 7.30
N GLY A 169 -3.42 -4.71 6.37
CA GLY A 169 -2.87 -6.04 6.60
C GLY A 169 -1.41 -5.98 7.03
N GLN A 170 -0.57 -6.85 6.47
CA GLN A 170 0.88 -6.69 6.57
C GLN A 170 1.31 -5.43 5.80
N ASP A 171 1.73 -4.39 6.52
CA ASP A 171 2.03 -3.08 5.93
C ASP A 171 3.32 -3.09 5.09
N TRP A 172 4.34 -3.83 5.51
CA TRP A 172 5.69 -3.69 4.95
C TRP A 172 5.78 -4.11 3.48
N ASP A 173 4.92 -5.02 3.03
CA ASP A 173 4.85 -5.51 1.64
C ASP A 173 3.63 -4.97 0.87
N HIS A 174 2.89 -4.03 1.46
CA HIS A 174 1.94 -3.17 0.75
C HIS A 174 2.68 -1.96 0.15
N ILE A 175 3.40 -2.20 -0.94
CA ILE A 175 4.36 -1.24 -1.51
C ILE A 175 4.53 -1.42 -3.03
N HIS A 176 4.50 -0.30 -3.78
CA HIS A 176 4.81 -0.32 -5.22
C HIS A 176 6.32 -0.27 -5.45
N ALA A 177 6.79 -0.78 -6.60
CA ALA A 177 8.15 -0.56 -7.05
C ALA A 177 8.26 -0.50 -8.57
N ASN A 178 9.12 0.41 -9.01
CA ASN A 178 9.60 0.51 -10.38
C ASN A 178 11.01 1.09 -10.35
N GLY A 179 11.94 0.45 -11.04
CA GLY A 179 13.37 0.74 -10.92
C GLY A 179 13.91 0.38 -9.53
N SER A 180 14.94 1.11 -9.12
CA SER A 180 15.67 0.88 -7.85
C SER A 180 14.92 1.34 -6.58
N THR A 181 13.73 1.93 -6.72
CA THR A 181 12.97 2.53 -5.62
C THR A 181 11.62 1.87 -5.41
N ALA A 182 11.15 1.89 -4.17
CA ALA A 182 9.81 1.49 -3.76
C ALA A 182 9.05 2.66 -3.14
N ARG A 183 7.72 2.66 -3.27
CA ARG A 183 6.83 3.74 -2.84
C ARG A 183 5.71 3.17 -1.97
N ALA A 184 5.61 3.65 -0.73
CA ALA A 184 4.48 3.37 0.15
C ALA A 184 3.23 4.15 -0.31
N TYR A 185 2.05 3.67 0.05
CA TYR A 185 0.76 4.25 -0.34
C TYR A 185 -0.34 3.74 0.58
N PHE A 186 -1.48 4.43 0.58
CA PHE A 186 -2.63 4.08 1.44
C PHE A 186 -3.39 2.85 0.91
N GLY A 187 -3.52 2.74 -0.42
CA GLY A 187 -4.10 1.58 -1.08
C GLY A 187 -5.62 1.65 -1.22
N GLU A 188 -6.11 0.70 -2.01
CA GLU A 188 -7.45 0.65 -2.56
C GLU A 188 -8.49 0.40 -1.45
N ASP A 189 -8.18 -0.58 -0.60
CA ASP A 189 -8.99 -1.00 0.55
C ASP A 189 -9.14 0.13 1.58
N ALA A 190 -8.01 0.71 2.01
CA ALA A 190 -8.00 1.76 3.02
C ALA A 190 -8.66 3.05 2.50
N SER A 191 -8.45 3.40 1.22
CA SER A 191 -9.12 4.51 0.54
C SER A 191 -10.63 4.30 0.47
N SER A 192 -11.08 3.06 0.25
CA SER A 192 -12.49 2.68 0.27
C SER A 192 -13.11 2.86 1.65
N GLY A 193 -12.43 2.39 2.70
CA GLY A 193 -12.86 2.59 4.09
C GLY A 193 -12.90 4.07 4.50
N ALA A 194 -11.93 4.87 4.07
CA ALA A 194 -11.90 6.31 4.33
C ALA A 194 -13.08 7.02 3.65
N VAL A 195 -13.40 6.71 2.39
CA VAL A 195 -14.60 7.27 1.72
C VAL A 195 -15.88 6.80 2.40
N ALA A 196 -15.96 5.55 2.85
CA ALA A 196 -17.13 5.06 3.59
C ALA A 196 -17.34 5.84 4.90
N LEU A 197 -16.25 6.23 5.56
CA LEU A 197 -16.31 7.04 6.77
C LEU A 197 -16.60 8.51 6.48
N TYR A 198 -15.96 9.14 5.50
CA TYR A 198 -15.93 10.60 5.36
C TYR A 198 -16.60 11.17 4.10
N GLY A 199 -17.07 10.31 3.20
CA GLY A 199 -17.52 10.68 1.86
C GLY A 199 -16.35 10.92 0.91
N GLY A 200 -16.63 11.01 -0.39
CA GLY A 200 -15.64 11.35 -1.41
C GLY A 200 -15.34 12.85 -1.43
N ASN A 201 -14.11 13.20 -1.79
CA ASN A 201 -13.73 14.59 -2.09
C ASN A 201 -14.24 14.95 -3.49
N PRO A 202 -15.01 16.04 -3.70
CA PRO A 202 -15.57 16.39 -5.01
C PRO A 202 -14.54 16.91 -6.05
N GLY A 203 -13.30 16.42 -6.00
CA GLY A 203 -12.13 16.97 -6.70
C GLY A 203 -11.63 16.18 -7.91
N ASN A 204 -12.30 15.10 -8.35
CA ASN A 204 -11.77 14.17 -9.36
C ASN A 204 -10.43 13.57 -8.93
N VAL A 205 -10.34 13.05 -7.70
CA VAL A 205 -9.15 12.34 -7.23
C VAL A 205 -9.12 10.95 -7.87
N GLN A 206 -8.42 10.83 -8.99
CA GLN A 206 -8.21 9.57 -9.69
C GLN A 206 -6.82 9.03 -9.42
N ASP A 207 -6.72 7.73 -9.20
CA ASP A 207 -5.46 7.03 -8.98
C ASP A 207 -5.68 5.55 -9.23
N LEU A 208 -5.05 5.05 -10.27
CA LEU A 208 -4.90 3.65 -10.58
C LEU A 208 -3.55 3.19 -10.06
N GLY A 209 -3.41 1.88 -9.93
CA GLY A 209 -2.17 1.30 -9.45
C GLY A 209 -2.03 -0.13 -9.92
N VAL A 210 -0.79 -0.54 -10.10
CA VAL A 210 -0.46 -1.94 -10.35
C VAL A 210 0.70 -2.38 -9.47
N SER A 211 0.51 -3.49 -8.78
CA SER A 211 1.46 -4.03 -7.82
C SER A 211 1.94 -5.42 -8.24
N GLN A 212 3.24 -5.67 -7.97
CA GLN A 212 3.85 -7.01 -8.07
C GLN A 212 3.71 -7.82 -6.78
N TRP A 213 2.74 -7.45 -5.95
CA TRP A 213 2.32 -8.14 -4.74
C TRP A 213 0.85 -8.53 -4.84
N ARG A 214 0.46 -9.53 -4.08
CA ARG A 214 -0.91 -10.04 -4.00
C ARG A 214 -1.16 -10.56 -2.60
N ARG A 215 -2.44 -10.67 -2.24
CA ARG A 215 -2.84 -11.42 -1.06
C ARG A 215 -2.57 -12.92 -1.20
N THR A 216 -2.08 -13.55 -0.14
CA THR A 216 -1.90 -15.00 0.01
C THR A 216 -2.82 -15.63 1.03
N GLY A 217 -3.28 -14.87 2.02
CA GLY A 217 -3.99 -15.41 3.17
C GLY A 217 -4.14 -14.38 4.27
N ALA A 218 -4.11 -14.85 5.52
CA ALA A 218 -4.16 -14.01 6.71
C ALA A 218 -3.33 -14.62 7.86
N SER A 219 -2.85 -13.75 8.74
CA SER A 219 -2.23 -14.09 10.02
C SER A 219 -2.97 -13.31 11.11
N GLY A 220 -3.86 -13.99 11.82
CA GLY A 220 -4.83 -13.32 12.69
C GLY A 220 -5.72 -12.38 11.89
N GLU A 221 -5.74 -11.11 12.27
CA GLU A 221 -6.56 -10.06 11.64
C GLU A 221 -5.88 -9.41 10.42
N TYR A 222 -4.61 -9.71 10.15
CA TYR A 222 -3.84 -9.10 9.08
C TYR A 222 -3.85 -9.97 7.83
N SER A 223 -4.13 -9.40 6.66
CA SER A 223 -3.90 -10.07 5.39
C SER A 223 -2.41 -10.27 5.17
N THR A 224 -2.04 -11.44 4.65
CA THR A 224 -0.67 -11.76 4.30
C THR A 224 -0.46 -11.57 2.82
N HIS A 225 0.74 -11.13 2.43
CA HIS A 225 1.07 -10.84 1.04
C HIS A 225 2.28 -11.62 0.56
N ASP A 226 2.39 -11.77 -0.76
CA ASP A 226 3.56 -12.35 -1.41
C ASP A 226 3.63 -11.83 -2.85
N ARG A 227 4.76 -12.06 -3.51
CA ARG A 227 4.98 -11.67 -4.89
C ARG A 227 3.97 -12.32 -5.83
N THR A 228 3.64 -11.58 -6.88
CA THR A 228 2.86 -12.11 -7.99
C THR A 228 3.69 -13.13 -8.77
N ARG A 229 3.02 -14.04 -9.47
CA ARG A 229 3.63 -15.26 -10.03
C ARG A 229 3.41 -15.41 -11.52
N ILE A 230 4.11 -16.37 -12.11
CA ILE A 230 3.95 -16.75 -13.52
C ILE A 230 3.53 -18.21 -13.59
N ARG A 231 2.53 -18.51 -14.45
CA ARG A 231 2.13 -19.87 -14.81
C ARG A 231 2.47 -20.19 -16.26
N THR A 232 2.71 -21.45 -16.53
CA THR A 232 2.72 -21.99 -17.90
C THR A 232 1.30 -22.00 -18.46
N SER A 233 1.16 -22.05 -19.78
CA SER A 233 -0.14 -22.24 -20.44
C SER A 233 -0.83 -23.56 -20.05
N GLY A 234 -0.06 -24.57 -19.62
CA GLY A 234 -0.56 -25.83 -19.06
C GLY A 234 -1.02 -25.75 -17.59
N GLY A 235 -0.98 -24.56 -16.97
CA GLY A 235 -1.47 -24.32 -15.60
C GLY A 235 -0.45 -24.58 -14.47
N GLY A 236 0.75 -25.06 -14.80
CA GLY A 236 1.83 -25.26 -13.83
C GLY A 236 2.51 -23.95 -13.43
N TRP A 237 3.01 -23.86 -12.19
CA TRP A 237 3.78 -22.69 -11.74
C TRP A 237 5.18 -22.70 -12.33
N VAL A 238 5.65 -21.55 -12.78
CA VAL A 238 7.03 -21.38 -13.27
C VAL A 238 7.99 -21.37 -12.08
N SER A 239 9.10 -22.10 -12.19
CA SER A 239 10.14 -22.12 -11.16
C SER A 239 10.84 -20.77 -11.06
N SER A 240 11.17 -20.37 -9.85
CA SER A 240 11.88 -19.12 -9.56
C SER A 240 13.07 -19.35 -8.63
N SER A 241 13.99 -18.39 -8.66
CA SER A 241 15.12 -18.26 -7.74
C SER A 241 15.09 -16.85 -7.16
N THR A 242 15.55 -16.65 -5.93
CA THR A 242 15.67 -15.29 -5.36
C THR A 242 16.97 -14.64 -5.83
N VAL A 243 16.87 -13.46 -6.42
CA VAL A 243 18.01 -12.63 -6.85
C VAL A 243 17.78 -11.21 -6.34
N ASN A 244 18.73 -10.68 -5.57
CA ASN A 244 18.61 -9.35 -4.94
C ASN A 244 17.29 -9.17 -4.16
N GLY A 245 16.85 -10.22 -3.46
CA GLY A 245 15.62 -10.19 -2.67
C GLY A 245 14.31 -10.23 -3.47
N GLU A 246 14.38 -10.43 -4.79
CA GLU A 246 13.21 -10.52 -5.68
C GLU A 246 13.17 -11.90 -6.37
N PRO A 247 11.97 -12.44 -6.67
CA PRO A 247 11.88 -13.66 -7.44
C PRO A 247 12.26 -13.41 -8.91
N ARG A 248 13.06 -14.33 -9.45
CA ARG A 248 13.42 -14.42 -10.86
C ARG A 248 12.95 -15.73 -11.45
N TYR A 249 11.99 -15.66 -12.37
CA TYR A 249 11.32 -16.81 -12.97
C TYR A 249 12.03 -17.30 -14.24
N ASN A 250 12.16 -18.61 -14.42
CA ASN A 250 12.79 -19.20 -15.61
C ASN A 250 11.76 -19.42 -16.73
N VAL A 251 11.90 -18.72 -17.84
CA VAL A 251 10.97 -18.78 -18.98
C VAL A 251 11.71 -19.13 -20.27
N ASN A 252 10.99 -19.68 -21.24
CA ASN A 252 11.54 -20.04 -22.55
C ASN A 252 11.07 -19.06 -23.62
N LYS A 253 11.97 -18.77 -24.57
CA LYS A 253 11.67 -17.93 -25.73
C LYS A 253 10.53 -18.50 -26.58
N GLY A 254 9.69 -17.61 -27.11
CA GLY A 254 8.55 -17.97 -27.96
C GLY A 254 7.39 -18.66 -27.24
N GLN A 255 7.50 -18.95 -25.94
CA GLN A 255 6.44 -19.58 -25.18
C GLN A 255 5.48 -18.55 -24.59
N GLN A 256 4.22 -18.96 -24.44
CA GLN A 256 3.20 -18.18 -23.76
C GLN A 256 3.11 -18.58 -22.28
N TYR A 257 2.98 -17.56 -21.43
CA TYR A 257 2.80 -17.68 -19.99
C TYR A 257 1.59 -16.85 -19.53
N LEU A 258 1.04 -17.19 -18.37
CA LEU A 258 0.07 -16.36 -17.67
C LEU A 258 0.78 -15.61 -16.53
N VAL A 259 0.92 -14.30 -16.66
CA VAL A 259 1.58 -13.44 -15.67
C VAL A 259 0.56 -12.78 -14.76
N GLU A 260 0.81 -12.83 -13.46
CA GLU A 260 -0.08 -12.30 -12.44
C GLU A 260 0.36 -10.90 -12.02
N PHE A 261 -0.59 -9.97 -11.89
CA PHE A 261 -0.41 -8.66 -11.27
C PHE A 261 -1.67 -8.28 -10.49
N SER A 262 -1.54 -7.43 -9.47
CA SER A 262 -2.67 -6.87 -8.74
C SER A 262 -2.93 -5.44 -9.18
N TYR A 263 -4.16 -5.18 -9.64
CA TYR A 263 -4.61 -3.88 -10.10
C TYR A 263 -5.52 -3.24 -9.05
N GLU A 264 -5.37 -1.94 -8.86
CA GLU A 264 -6.03 -1.17 -7.82
C GLU A 264 -6.64 0.10 -8.42
N ASN A 265 -7.77 0.53 -7.88
CA ASN A 265 -8.34 1.84 -8.11
C ASN A 265 -8.41 2.58 -6.77
N ASN A 266 -7.34 3.29 -6.46
CA ASN A 266 -7.24 4.12 -5.26
C ASN A 266 -8.03 5.44 -5.42
N GLY A 267 -8.64 5.69 -6.58
CA GLY A 267 -9.41 6.89 -6.89
C GLY A 267 -10.89 6.84 -6.48
N GLU A 268 -11.64 7.87 -6.87
CA GLU A 268 -13.02 8.12 -6.43
C GLU A 268 -14.10 7.45 -7.30
N SER A 269 -13.80 7.11 -8.56
CA SER A 269 -14.81 6.60 -9.50
C SER A 269 -14.33 5.39 -10.28
N TYR A 270 -15.29 4.61 -10.81
CA TYR A 270 -14.99 3.48 -11.66
C TYR A 270 -14.23 3.92 -12.92
N GLN A 271 -13.16 3.20 -13.25
CA GLN A 271 -12.35 3.48 -14.43
C GLN A 271 -12.40 2.35 -15.45
N THR A 272 -12.24 2.70 -16.72
CA THR A 272 -11.98 1.78 -17.82
C THR A 272 -10.72 2.24 -18.51
N THR A 273 -9.66 1.43 -18.47
CA THR A 273 -8.32 1.84 -18.88
C THR A 273 -7.61 0.79 -19.73
N GLU A 274 -6.56 1.19 -20.44
CA GLU A 274 -5.71 0.32 -21.25
C GLU A 274 -4.51 -0.19 -20.43
N VAL A 275 -4.21 -1.49 -20.56
CA VAL A 275 -3.06 -2.11 -19.90
C VAL A 275 -2.08 -2.65 -20.93
N GLY A 276 -0.80 -2.30 -20.80
CA GLY A 276 0.29 -2.80 -21.63
C GLY A 276 1.23 -3.72 -20.86
N TYR A 277 1.73 -4.77 -21.52
CA TYR A 277 2.79 -5.63 -20.99
C TYR A 277 4.07 -5.44 -21.81
N PHE A 278 5.20 -5.37 -21.12
CA PHE A 278 6.48 -4.96 -21.69
C PHE A 278 7.61 -5.91 -21.32
N ILE A 279 8.66 -5.96 -22.15
CA ILE A 279 9.95 -6.55 -21.82
C ILE A 279 10.98 -5.44 -21.79
N SER A 280 11.63 -5.28 -20.64
CA SER A 280 12.73 -4.34 -20.42
C SER A 280 14.05 -5.06 -20.16
N THR A 281 15.14 -4.34 -20.43
CA THR A 281 16.52 -4.75 -20.12
C THR A 281 17.00 -4.25 -18.77
N ASN A 282 16.17 -3.51 -18.03
CA ASN A 282 16.43 -3.05 -16.67
C ASN A 282 15.13 -3.09 -15.85
N ASP A 283 15.21 -2.74 -14.56
CA ASP A 283 14.07 -2.81 -13.64
C ASP A 283 13.16 -1.57 -13.68
N TYR A 284 13.43 -0.58 -14.54
CA TYR A 284 12.60 0.60 -14.75
C TYR A 284 11.72 0.44 -15.98
N ILE A 285 10.44 0.14 -15.75
CA ILE A 285 9.45 -0.02 -16.80
C ILE A 285 8.94 1.33 -17.29
N SER A 286 8.88 1.47 -18.60
CA SER A 286 8.37 2.65 -19.31
C SER A 286 7.77 2.25 -20.66
N THR A 287 7.03 3.16 -21.28
CA THR A 287 6.49 2.96 -22.64
C THR A 287 7.57 2.91 -23.74
N GLY A 288 8.84 3.20 -23.39
CA GLY A 288 9.99 3.00 -24.29
C GLY A 288 10.46 1.55 -24.36
N ASP A 289 9.99 0.67 -23.46
CA ASP A 289 10.30 -0.75 -23.47
C ASP A 289 9.55 -1.49 -24.59
N ARG A 290 9.96 -2.73 -24.87
CA ARG A 290 9.31 -3.53 -25.91
C ARG A 290 7.95 -4.00 -25.44
N ARG A 291 6.88 -3.46 -26.00
CA ARG A 291 5.51 -3.96 -25.79
C ARG A 291 5.36 -5.39 -26.35
N ILE A 292 4.80 -6.30 -25.55
CA ILE A 292 4.63 -7.73 -25.87
C ILE A 292 3.19 -8.23 -25.72
N GLY A 293 2.28 -7.36 -25.28
CA GLY A 293 0.86 -7.66 -25.14
C GLY A 293 0.11 -6.51 -24.47
N GLY A 294 -1.19 -6.70 -24.27
CA GLY A 294 -2.00 -5.75 -23.53
C GLY A 294 -3.44 -6.21 -23.38
N ARG A 295 -4.23 -5.44 -22.64
CA ARG A 295 -5.66 -5.60 -22.47
C ARG A 295 -6.34 -4.27 -22.61
N ASN A 296 -7.36 -4.24 -23.46
CA ASN A 296 -8.17 -3.06 -23.69
C ASN A 296 -9.39 -3.06 -22.77
N GLY A 297 -9.80 -1.87 -22.33
CA GLY A 297 -10.99 -1.67 -21.52
C GLY A 297 -10.98 -2.44 -20.19
N MET A 298 -9.88 -2.41 -19.45
CA MET A 298 -9.84 -2.93 -18.09
C MET A 298 -10.69 -2.08 -17.16
N GLY A 299 -11.83 -2.64 -16.75
CA GLY A 299 -12.72 -2.05 -15.76
C GLY A 299 -12.25 -2.26 -14.32
N LEU A 300 -12.11 -1.18 -13.56
CA LEU A 300 -11.71 -1.20 -12.15
C LEU A 300 -12.67 -0.35 -11.30
N GLY A 301 -13.39 -1.02 -10.40
CA GLY A 301 -14.18 -0.37 -9.37
C GLY A 301 -13.39 -0.16 -8.09
N ARG A 302 -14.01 0.53 -7.14
CA ARG A 302 -13.52 0.67 -5.77
C ARG A 302 -13.91 -0.53 -4.90
N ASN A 303 -13.32 -0.60 -3.71
CA ASN A 303 -13.42 -1.66 -2.72
C ASN A 303 -12.99 -3.06 -3.20
N THR A 304 -12.19 -3.16 -4.25
CA THR A 304 -11.68 -4.45 -4.73
C THR A 304 -10.30 -4.31 -5.38
N VAL A 305 -9.33 -5.04 -4.83
CA VAL A 305 -8.06 -5.32 -5.53
C VAL A 305 -8.29 -6.43 -6.55
N PHE A 306 -8.01 -6.14 -7.82
CA PHE A 306 -8.19 -7.08 -8.91
C PHE A 306 -6.87 -7.78 -9.25
N THR A 307 -6.62 -8.96 -8.69
CA THR A 307 -5.47 -9.79 -9.10
C THR A 307 -5.82 -10.59 -10.34
N PHE A 308 -5.12 -10.33 -11.45
CA PHE A 308 -5.43 -10.90 -12.76
C PHE A 308 -4.23 -11.59 -13.39
N GLN A 309 -4.49 -12.69 -14.10
CA GLN A 309 -3.49 -13.46 -14.85
C GLN A 309 -3.65 -13.19 -16.35
N ALA A 310 -2.63 -12.59 -16.96
CA ALA A 310 -2.66 -12.18 -18.37
C ALA A 310 -1.78 -13.08 -19.25
N PRO A 311 -2.27 -13.52 -20.41
CA PRO A 311 -1.45 -14.25 -21.36
C PRO A 311 -0.44 -13.32 -22.04
N VAL A 312 0.84 -13.71 -22.00
CA VAL A 312 1.93 -12.98 -22.65
C VAL A 312 2.87 -13.98 -23.33
N THR A 313 3.34 -13.63 -24.53
CA THR A 313 4.32 -14.44 -25.27
C THR A 313 5.71 -13.83 -25.12
N ILE A 314 6.64 -14.62 -24.58
CA ILE A 314 8.04 -14.20 -24.48
C ILE A 314 8.63 -14.12 -25.89
N PRO A 315 9.23 -12.99 -26.30
CA PRO A 315 9.77 -12.88 -27.65
C PRO A 315 10.84 -13.93 -27.97
N ALA A 316 10.78 -14.47 -29.19
CA ALA A 316 11.66 -15.56 -29.62
C ALA A 316 13.13 -15.13 -29.81
N ASP A 317 13.34 -13.83 -30.03
CA ASP A 317 14.62 -13.18 -30.33
C ASP A 317 15.36 -12.68 -29.09
N LEU A 318 14.83 -12.88 -27.89
CA LEU A 318 15.55 -12.56 -26.65
C LEU A 318 16.82 -13.41 -26.51
N VAL A 319 17.81 -12.89 -25.80
CA VAL A 319 19.07 -13.59 -25.58
C VAL A 319 18.89 -14.66 -24.49
N SER A 320 19.21 -15.91 -24.85
CA SER A 320 19.24 -17.03 -23.90
C SER A 320 20.28 -16.80 -22.82
N GLY A 321 19.95 -17.11 -21.58
CA GLY A 321 20.79 -16.84 -20.43
C GLY A 321 20.90 -15.35 -20.09
N GLN A 322 19.93 -14.51 -20.48
CA GLN A 322 19.87 -13.12 -20.01
C GLN A 322 18.66 -12.89 -19.10
N THR A 323 18.83 -11.99 -18.13
CA THR A 323 17.74 -11.52 -17.27
C THR A 323 17.07 -10.32 -17.91
N TYR A 324 15.75 -10.35 -17.96
CA TYR A 324 14.88 -9.28 -18.41
C TYR A 324 13.83 -8.99 -17.33
N TRP A 325 13.12 -7.89 -17.49
CA TRP A 325 12.02 -7.50 -16.62
C TRP A 325 10.74 -7.47 -17.42
N LEU A 326 9.79 -8.30 -17.01
CA LEU A 326 8.45 -8.34 -17.58
C LEU A 326 7.62 -7.30 -16.86
N GLY A 327 7.42 -6.17 -17.52
CA GLY A 327 6.72 -5.01 -17.00
C GLY A 327 5.24 -5.01 -17.33
N VAL A 328 4.49 -4.26 -16.53
CA VAL A 328 3.11 -3.87 -16.81
C VAL A 328 2.96 -2.37 -16.59
N ILE A 329 2.16 -1.73 -17.43
CA ILE A 329 1.72 -0.35 -17.28
C ILE A 329 0.19 -0.33 -17.38
N ILE A 330 -0.48 0.15 -16.34
CA ILE A 330 -1.91 0.51 -16.38
C ILE A 330 -2.03 1.99 -16.79
N ASP A 331 -3.15 2.38 -17.41
CA ASP A 331 -3.28 3.67 -18.08
C ASP A 331 -2.15 3.91 -19.09
N GLU A 332 -1.91 2.88 -19.93
CA GLU A 332 -0.80 2.88 -20.89
C GLU A 332 -0.82 4.10 -21.82
N ASP A 333 -2.01 4.58 -22.17
CA ASP A 333 -2.23 5.73 -23.04
C ASP A 333 -2.17 7.09 -22.33
N SER A 334 -2.04 7.09 -21.00
CA SER A 334 -1.96 8.28 -20.15
C SER A 334 -3.15 9.22 -20.37
N THR A 335 -4.35 8.64 -20.44
CA THR A 335 -5.59 9.39 -20.69
C THR A 335 -6.31 9.80 -19.42
N LEU A 336 -6.05 9.12 -18.30
CA LEU A 336 -6.57 9.49 -17.00
C LEU A 336 -5.60 10.47 -16.33
N SER A 337 -6.10 11.60 -15.84
CA SER A 337 -5.29 12.51 -15.02
C SER A 337 -5.28 11.99 -13.58
N GLU A 338 -4.14 11.49 -13.12
CA GLU A 338 -4.04 10.86 -11.81
C GLU A 338 -3.22 11.68 -10.81
N VAL A 339 -3.51 11.51 -9.52
CA VAL A 339 -2.69 12.14 -8.46
C VAL A 339 -1.31 11.48 -8.33
N THR A 340 -1.18 10.22 -8.74
CA THR A 340 0.12 9.54 -8.82
C THR A 340 0.23 8.77 -10.15
N GLU A 341 1.17 9.18 -11.01
CA GLU A 341 1.46 8.46 -12.27
C GLU A 341 2.52 7.34 -12.10
N THR A 342 3.19 7.34 -10.95
CA THR A 342 4.38 6.50 -10.72
C THR A 342 4.06 5.09 -10.22
N ASN A 343 2.88 4.86 -9.66
CA ASN A 343 2.34 3.56 -9.24
C ASN A 343 1.61 2.81 -10.38
N ASN A 344 1.43 3.46 -11.53
CA ASN A 344 0.85 2.86 -12.74
C ASN A 344 1.75 1.82 -13.43
N ARG A 345 2.89 1.46 -12.83
CA ARG A 345 3.81 0.51 -13.43
C ARG A 345 4.60 -0.29 -12.40
N THR A 346 4.86 -1.54 -12.75
CA THR A 346 5.67 -2.48 -11.95
C THR A 346 6.21 -3.57 -12.88
N TYR A 347 6.98 -4.52 -12.34
CA TYR A 347 7.58 -5.60 -13.10
C TYR A 347 7.64 -6.91 -12.32
N ILE A 348 8.02 -7.98 -13.02
CA ILE A 348 8.55 -9.22 -12.46
C ILE A 348 9.85 -9.56 -13.21
N SER A 349 10.88 -10.02 -12.50
CA SER A 349 12.13 -10.41 -13.16
C SER A 349 12.04 -11.83 -13.76
N ILE A 350 12.57 -12.00 -14.98
CA ILE A 350 12.60 -13.26 -15.71
C ILE A 350 14.01 -13.60 -16.19
N ARG A 351 14.34 -14.89 -16.23
CA ARG A 351 15.53 -15.43 -16.88
C ARG A 351 15.07 -16.19 -18.11
N VAL A 352 15.54 -15.75 -19.28
CA VAL A 352 15.14 -16.35 -20.55
C VAL A 352 16.11 -17.47 -20.91
N ASN A 353 15.59 -18.64 -21.25
CA ASN A 353 16.34 -19.82 -21.70
C ASN A 353 16.25 -20.01 -23.21
#